data_AF-A0A2D5YLG3-F1
#
_entry.id   AF-A0A2D5YLG3-F1
#
_cell.length_a   1.000
_cell.length_b   1.000
_cell.length_c   1.000
_cell.angle_alpha   90.00
_cell.angle_beta   90.00
_cell.angle_gamma   90.00
#
_symmetry.space_group_name_H-M   'P 1'
#
loop_
_entity.id
_entity.type
_entity.pdbx_description
1 polymer ?
#
loop_
_entity_poly.entity_id
_entity_poly.type
_entity_poly.pdbx_seq_one_letter_code
_entity_poly.pdbx_strand_id
1 'polypeptide(L)'
;MKDFHEFAQYKDEKVPQEISEHIKNYVQKELNPSHQQVFIKLISIQAFIGFLTLIFCPQFQISLTNNFDLFHFIHHRFGETICMMICGSIFTGSGALFAAYILQAQEIKKIKESRLLYHISISIIALSSFLVLGSDIYLLLSLYWFIGSVLSALFLFEVNTILRKGLFNT
;
A
#
# COMPACT_ATOMS: atom_id res chain seq x y z
N MET A 1 -13.94 -46.85 12.46
CA MET A 1 -14.20 -47.22 13.88
C MET A 1 -12.91 -47.60 14.62
N LYS A 2 -11.95 -48.29 13.98
CA LYS A 2 -10.58 -48.47 14.52
C LYS A 2 -9.85 -47.13 14.78
N ASP A 3 -9.91 -46.19 13.85
CA ASP A 3 -9.27 -44.87 13.99
C ASP A 3 -9.77 -44.08 15.20
N PHE A 4 -11.05 -44.21 15.55
CA PHE A 4 -11.62 -43.53 16.72
C PHE A 4 -11.12 -44.13 18.04
N HIS A 5 -10.90 -45.45 18.10
CA HIS A 5 -10.29 -46.10 19.26
C HIS A 5 -8.78 -45.83 19.35
N GLU A 6 -8.10 -45.76 18.22
CA GLU A 6 -6.68 -45.40 18.15
C GLU A 6 -6.46 -43.96 18.65
N PHE A 7 -7.29 -43.00 18.18
CA PHE A 7 -7.24 -41.61 18.63
C PHE A 7 -7.65 -41.44 20.11
N ALA A 8 -8.60 -42.24 20.61
CA ALA A 8 -9.03 -42.20 22.01
C ALA A 8 -8.01 -42.80 22.99
N GLN A 9 -7.11 -43.66 22.50
CA GLN A 9 -6.01 -44.25 23.26
C GLN A 9 -4.73 -43.40 23.25
N TYR A 10 -4.61 -42.45 22.32
CA TYR A 10 -3.61 -41.38 22.34
C TYR A 10 -3.90 -40.37 23.46
N LYS A 11 -3.63 -40.76 24.70
CA LYS A 11 -3.54 -39.84 25.84
C LYS A 11 -2.08 -39.75 26.26
N ASP A 12 -1.59 -38.51 26.32
CA ASP A 12 -0.32 -38.12 26.96
C ASP A 12 0.99 -38.25 26.16
N GLU A 13 0.95 -38.22 24.83
CA GLU A 13 2.16 -37.79 24.10
C GLU A 13 2.34 -36.28 24.28
N LYS A 14 3.20 -35.89 25.23
CA LYS A 14 3.61 -34.49 25.40
C LYS A 14 4.24 -34.01 24.10
N VAL A 15 3.53 -33.16 23.37
CA VAL A 15 4.07 -32.43 22.22
C VAL A 15 5.41 -31.83 22.65
N PRO A 16 6.52 -32.10 21.93
CA PRO A 16 7.81 -31.56 22.27
C PRO A 16 7.71 -30.06 22.52
N GLN A 17 8.21 -29.58 23.67
CA GLN A 17 8.08 -28.17 24.06
C GLN A 17 8.63 -27.24 22.99
N GLU A 18 9.71 -27.65 22.32
CA GLU A 18 10.31 -26.95 21.19
C GLU A 18 9.31 -26.71 20.04
N ILE A 19 8.50 -27.72 19.68
CA ILE A 19 7.48 -27.59 18.62
C ILE A 19 6.35 -26.65 19.08
N SER A 20 5.90 -26.79 20.33
CA SER A 20 4.85 -25.93 20.88
C SER A 20 5.29 -24.46 20.95
N GLU A 21 6.51 -24.20 21.39
CA GLU A 21 7.09 -22.86 21.45
C GLU A 21 7.32 -22.30 20.04
N HIS A 22 7.77 -23.13 19.10
CA HIS A 22 7.95 -22.74 17.71
C HIS A 22 6.63 -22.30 17.07
N ILE A 23 5.56 -23.10 17.22
CA ILE A 23 4.23 -22.76 16.70
C ILE A 23 3.72 -21.48 17.35
N LYS A 24 3.84 -21.35 18.69
CA LYS A 24 3.39 -20.16 19.41
C LYS A 24 4.11 -18.90 18.93
N ASN A 25 5.43 -18.97 18.78
CA ASN A 25 6.25 -17.87 18.28
C ASN A 25 5.91 -17.51 16.84
N TYR A 26 5.67 -18.51 15.98
CA TYR A 26 5.24 -18.32 14.61
C TYR A 26 3.89 -17.58 14.55
N VAL A 27 2.88 -18.08 15.26
CA VAL A 27 1.54 -17.48 15.33
C VAL A 27 1.59 -16.05 15.89
N GLN A 28 2.39 -15.82 16.93
CA GLN A 28 2.51 -14.50 17.54
C GLN A 28 3.19 -13.49 16.61
N LYS A 29 4.21 -13.92 15.84
CA LYS A 29 4.88 -13.08 14.84
C LYS A 29 3.96 -12.76 13.67
N GLU A 30 3.14 -13.72 13.25
CA GLU A 30 2.13 -13.50 12.22
C GLU A 30 1.10 -12.48 12.71
N LEU A 31 0.52 -12.68 13.91
CA LEU A 31 -0.51 -11.80 14.47
C LEU A 31 -0.06 -10.35 14.74
N ASN A 32 1.24 -10.08 14.88
CA ASN A 32 1.76 -8.75 15.21
C ASN A 32 2.96 -8.38 14.31
N PRO A 33 2.71 -8.01 13.04
CA PRO A 33 3.77 -7.62 12.14
C PRO A 33 4.41 -6.30 12.59
N SER A 34 5.72 -6.15 12.39
CA SER A 34 6.42 -4.91 12.76
C SER A 34 6.10 -3.79 11.76
N HIS A 35 6.16 -2.53 12.21
CA HIS A 35 5.93 -1.38 11.34
C HIS A 35 6.85 -1.37 10.11
N GLN A 36 8.11 -1.77 10.29
CA GLN A 36 9.11 -1.85 9.23
C GLN A 36 8.73 -2.87 8.15
N GLN A 37 8.28 -4.08 8.55
CA GLN A 37 7.86 -5.11 7.60
C GLN A 37 6.67 -4.63 6.76
N VAL A 38 5.67 -4.05 7.42
CA VAL A 38 4.49 -3.50 6.76
C VAL A 38 4.86 -2.35 5.83
N PHE A 39 5.76 -1.46 6.26
CA PHE A 39 6.21 -0.33 5.46
C PHE A 39 6.96 -0.77 4.20
N ILE A 40 7.86 -1.76 4.31
CA ILE A 40 8.61 -2.33 3.18
C ILE A 40 7.65 -2.95 2.15
N LYS A 41 6.63 -3.69 2.60
CA LYS A 41 5.61 -4.22 1.68
C LYS A 41 4.83 -3.10 1.02
N LEU A 42 4.37 -2.12 1.79
CA LEU A 42 3.57 -1.01 1.26
C LEU A 42 4.35 -0.18 0.23
N ILE A 43 5.62 0.13 0.50
CA ILE A 43 6.47 0.85 -0.45
C ILE A 43 6.80 0.02 -1.69
N SER A 44 6.94 -1.31 -1.56
CA SER A 44 7.14 -2.19 -2.70
C SER A 44 5.93 -2.21 -3.63
N ILE A 45 4.72 -2.28 -3.05
CA ILE A 45 3.46 -2.16 -3.80
C ILE A 45 3.40 -0.79 -4.47
N GLN A 46 3.68 0.29 -3.74
CA GLN A 46 3.67 1.64 -4.31
C GLN A 46 4.69 1.82 -5.42
N ALA A 47 5.90 1.27 -5.29
CA ALA A 47 6.93 1.38 -6.31
C ALA A 47 6.50 0.67 -7.60
N PHE A 48 5.93 -0.54 -7.46
CA PHE A 48 5.43 -1.30 -8.61
C PHE A 48 4.24 -0.61 -9.29
N ILE A 49 3.22 -0.24 -8.52
CA ILE A 49 2.03 0.44 -9.07
C ILE A 49 2.40 1.83 -9.60
N GLY A 50 3.25 2.57 -8.88
CA GLY A 50 3.80 3.84 -9.32
C GLY A 50 4.51 3.73 -10.66
N PHE A 51 5.38 2.73 -10.83
CA PHE A 51 6.02 2.43 -12.10
C PHE A 51 4.99 2.16 -13.21
N LEU A 52 3.95 1.38 -12.95
CA LEU A 52 2.88 1.14 -13.92
C LEU A 52 2.11 2.42 -14.25
N THR A 53 1.83 3.29 -13.27
CA THR A 53 1.14 4.55 -13.54
C THR A 53 1.95 5.49 -14.45
N LEU A 54 3.29 5.47 -14.38
CA LEU A 54 4.16 6.26 -15.27
C LEU A 54 4.08 5.84 -16.75
N ILE A 55 3.46 4.69 -17.07
CA ILE A 55 3.21 4.24 -18.44
C ILE A 55 2.14 5.10 -19.13
N PHE A 56 1.17 5.62 -18.38
CA PHE A 56 0.01 6.34 -18.94
C PHE A 56 -0.28 7.69 -18.26
N CYS A 57 0.34 7.94 -17.11
CA CYS A 57 0.20 9.16 -16.34
C CYS A 57 1.60 9.66 -15.93
N PRO A 58 2.28 10.39 -16.83
CA PRO A 58 3.59 10.97 -16.54
C PRO A 58 3.55 11.84 -15.29
N GLN A 59 4.55 11.69 -14.42
CA GLN A 59 4.69 12.49 -13.20
C GLN A 59 5.87 13.44 -13.36
N PHE A 60 5.61 14.75 -13.31
CA PHE A 60 6.64 15.79 -13.47
C PHE A 60 7.57 15.53 -14.68
N GLN A 61 6.97 15.32 -15.85
CA GLN A 61 7.63 15.00 -17.12
C GLN A 61 8.37 13.66 -17.20
N ILE A 62 8.37 12.86 -16.12
CA ILE A 62 8.86 11.49 -16.16
C ILE A 62 7.76 10.60 -16.77
N SER A 63 8.02 10.05 -17.94
CA SER A 63 7.17 9.09 -18.65
C SER A 63 7.99 7.89 -19.10
N LEU A 64 7.40 6.69 -19.09
CA LEU A 64 8.05 5.48 -19.62
C LEU A 64 7.78 5.24 -21.11
N THR A 65 6.67 5.76 -21.64
CA THR A 65 6.19 5.48 -23.00
C THR A 65 6.02 6.73 -23.86
N ASN A 66 6.31 7.91 -23.29
CA ASN A 66 5.99 9.21 -23.89
C ASN A 66 4.48 9.39 -24.21
N ASN A 67 3.60 8.63 -23.55
CA ASN A 67 2.17 8.88 -23.63
C ASN A 67 1.78 9.99 -22.63
N PHE A 68 1.35 11.13 -23.15
CA PHE A 68 0.91 12.28 -22.38
C PHE A 68 -0.59 12.55 -22.52
N ASP A 69 -1.39 11.67 -23.13
CA ASP A 69 -2.78 11.97 -23.48
C ASP A 69 -3.64 12.27 -22.25
N LEU A 70 -3.53 11.43 -21.21
CA LEU A 70 -4.25 11.63 -19.96
C LEU A 70 -3.78 12.92 -19.26
N PHE A 71 -2.47 13.12 -19.20
CA PHE A 71 -1.87 14.32 -18.61
C PHE A 71 -2.34 15.58 -19.35
N HIS A 72 -2.23 15.62 -20.68
CA HIS A 72 -2.65 16.73 -21.52
C HIS A 72 -4.15 17.00 -21.40
N PHE A 73 -4.98 15.96 -21.39
CA PHE A 73 -6.43 16.11 -21.19
C PHE A 73 -6.74 16.82 -19.87
N ILE A 74 -6.17 16.34 -18.76
CA ILE A 74 -6.40 16.92 -17.43
C ILE A 74 -5.81 18.33 -17.36
N HIS A 75 -4.59 18.51 -17.86
CA HIS A 75 -3.86 19.78 -17.85
C HIS A 75 -4.61 20.88 -18.63
N HIS A 76 -5.07 20.59 -19.85
CA HIS A 76 -5.81 21.56 -20.66
C HIS A 76 -7.20 21.87 -20.09
N ARG A 77 -7.84 20.89 -19.44
CA ARG A 77 -9.20 21.07 -18.92
C ARG A 77 -9.24 21.80 -17.58
N PHE A 78 -8.29 21.53 -16.69
CA PHE A 78 -8.34 21.97 -15.29
C PHE A 78 -7.16 22.83 -14.86
N GLY A 79 -6.14 22.99 -15.71
CA GLY A 79 -4.92 23.74 -15.42
C GLY A 79 -3.89 22.95 -14.60
N GLU A 80 -2.70 23.53 -14.48
CA GLU A 80 -1.51 22.92 -13.86
C GLU A 80 -1.75 22.44 -12.42
N THR A 81 -2.33 23.30 -11.59
CA THR A 81 -2.58 23.03 -10.17
C THR A 81 -3.47 21.81 -9.93
N ILE A 82 -4.62 21.76 -10.61
CA ILE A 82 -5.57 20.66 -10.46
C ILE A 82 -5.02 19.40 -11.11
N CYS A 83 -4.31 19.53 -12.25
CA CYS A 83 -3.61 18.42 -12.88
C CYS A 83 -2.63 17.75 -11.91
N MET A 84 -1.77 18.52 -11.25
CA MET A 84 -0.82 17.99 -10.28
C MET A 84 -1.49 17.31 -9.10
N MET A 85 -2.58 17.87 -8.58
CA MET A 85 -3.36 17.23 -7.52
C MET A 85 -3.97 15.90 -7.96
N ILE A 86 -4.54 15.82 -9.17
CA ILE A 86 -5.10 14.58 -9.72
C ILE A 86 -3.99 13.56 -10.01
N CYS A 87 -2.86 13.99 -10.56
CA CYS A 87 -1.71 13.12 -10.82
C CYS A 87 -1.17 12.49 -9.52
N GLY A 88 -0.99 13.28 -8.46
CA GLY A 88 -0.64 12.74 -7.14
C GLY A 88 -1.69 11.78 -6.61
N SER A 89 -2.98 12.12 -6.78
CA SER A 89 -4.09 11.25 -6.38
C SER A 89 -4.07 9.90 -7.09
N ILE A 90 -3.85 9.87 -8.40
CA ILE A 90 -3.76 8.63 -9.18
C ILE A 90 -2.53 7.83 -8.75
N PHE A 91 -1.38 8.49 -8.57
CA PHE A 91 -0.11 7.84 -8.30
C PHE A 91 -0.12 7.06 -6.97
N THR A 92 -0.46 7.71 -5.84
CA THR A 92 -0.49 7.01 -4.54
C THR A 92 -1.84 6.40 -4.20
N GLY A 93 -2.93 6.95 -4.75
CA GLY A 93 -4.26 6.40 -4.57
C GLY A 93 -4.43 5.01 -5.19
N SER A 94 -3.85 4.79 -6.38
CA SER A 94 -3.82 3.45 -6.98
C SER A 94 -3.01 2.47 -6.14
N GLY A 95 -1.82 2.85 -5.66
CA GLY A 95 -1.03 2.01 -4.76
C GLY A 95 -1.76 1.69 -3.45
N ALA A 96 -2.47 2.66 -2.87
CA ALA A 96 -3.32 2.47 -1.70
C ALA A 96 -4.49 1.51 -1.96
N LEU A 97 -5.14 1.62 -3.12
CA LEU A 97 -6.17 0.68 -3.55
C LEU A 97 -5.61 -0.75 -3.60
N PHE A 98 -4.52 -0.98 -4.34
CA PHE A 98 -3.93 -2.32 -4.45
C PHE A 98 -3.41 -2.84 -3.11
N ALA A 99 -2.82 -1.98 -2.26
CA ALA A 99 -2.38 -2.36 -0.93
C ALA A 99 -3.51 -2.87 -0.04
N ALA A 100 -4.72 -2.30 -0.15
CA ALA A 100 -5.88 -2.76 0.61
C ALA A 100 -6.29 -4.22 0.27
N TYR A 101 -5.98 -4.71 -0.92
CA TYR A 101 -6.27 -6.09 -1.34
C TYR A 101 -5.07 -7.05 -1.20
N ILE A 102 -3.84 -6.56 -1.34
CA ILE A 102 -2.63 -7.39 -1.28
C ILE A 102 -2.18 -7.67 0.16
N LEU A 103 -2.32 -6.69 1.07
CA LEU A 103 -1.85 -6.83 2.46
C LEU A 103 -2.72 -7.77 3.29
N GLN A 104 -2.15 -8.39 4.32
CA GLN A 104 -2.88 -9.19 5.30
C GLN A 104 -3.67 -8.30 6.26
N ALA A 105 -4.72 -8.86 6.89
CA ALA A 105 -5.60 -8.09 7.78
C ALA A 105 -4.86 -7.46 8.97
N GLN A 106 -3.87 -8.15 9.54
CA GLN A 106 -3.03 -7.65 10.64
C GLN A 106 -2.15 -6.47 10.18
N GLU A 107 -1.62 -6.52 8.96
CA GLU A 107 -0.82 -5.46 8.35
C GLU A 107 -1.67 -4.22 8.06
N ILE A 108 -2.89 -4.41 7.57
CA ILE A 108 -3.87 -3.33 7.37
C ILE A 108 -4.20 -2.67 8.70
N LYS A 109 -4.46 -3.45 9.76
CA LYS A 109 -4.67 -2.92 11.10
C LYS A 109 -3.47 -2.08 11.55
N LYS A 110 -2.25 -2.54 11.26
CA LYS A 110 -1.01 -1.82 11.60
C LYS A 110 -0.86 -0.50 10.85
N ILE A 111 -1.25 -0.45 9.58
CA ILE A 111 -1.31 0.82 8.82
C ILE A 111 -2.35 1.75 9.44
N LYS A 112 -3.53 1.24 9.80
CA LYS A 112 -4.61 2.06 10.38
C LYS A 112 -4.23 2.74 11.70
N GLU A 113 -3.38 2.10 12.52
CA GLU A 113 -2.84 2.70 13.76
C GLU A 113 -2.02 3.98 13.49
N SER A 114 -1.41 4.11 12.32
CA SER A 114 -0.52 5.24 11.99
C SER A 114 -0.71 5.73 10.55
N ARG A 115 -1.96 5.74 10.08
CA ARG A 115 -2.31 5.91 8.66
C ARG A 115 -1.69 7.15 8.01
N LEU A 116 -1.69 8.27 8.72
CA LEU A 116 -1.13 9.53 8.22
C LEU A 116 0.38 9.39 7.98
N LEU A 117 1.11 8.80 8.93
CA LEU A 117 2.56 8.64 8.81
C LEU A 117 2.92 7.76 7.61
N TYR A 118 2.25 6.61 7.44
CA TYR A 118 2.50 5.74 6.29
C TYR A 118 2.33 6.47 4.94
N HIS A 119 1.19 7.15 4.75
CA HIS A 119 0.89 7.80 3.46
C HIS A 119 1.68 9.09 3.22
N ILE A 120 1.98 9.87 4.27
CA ILE A 120 2.87 11.02 4.18
C ILE A 120 4.29 10.56 3.83
N SER A 121 4.84 9.56 4.54
CA SER A 121 6.18 9.05 4.25
C SER A 121 6.30 8.53 2.82
N ILE A 122 5.29 7.81 2.32
CA ILE A 122 5.28 7.36 0.93
C ILE A 122 5.25 8.54 -0.05
N SER A 123 4.42 9.55 0.21
CA SER A 123 4.32 10.72 -0.66
C SER A 123 5.64 11.52 -0.69
N ILE A 124 6.31 11.64 0.46
CA ILE A 124 7.64 12.28 0.56
C ILE A 124 8.67 11.45 -0.21
N ILE A 125 8.71 10.13 -0.02
CA ILE A 125 9.68 9.28 -0.72
C ILE A 125 9.45 9.33 -2.24
N ALA A 126 8.21 9.35 -2.69
CA ALA A 126 7.89 9.49 -4.12
C ALA A 126 8.41 10.82 -4.70
N LEU A 127 8.09 11.95 -4.05
CA LEU A 127 8.60 13.26 -4.47
C LEU A 127 10.13 13.32 -4.45
N SER A 128 10.76 12.81 -3.40
CA SER A 128 12.22 12.72 -3.30
C SER A 128 12.81 11.85 -4.42
N SER A 129 12.13 10.77 -4.80
CA SER A 129 12.56 9.91 -5.90
C SER A 129 12.50 10.65 -7.24
N PHE A 130 11.44 11.43 -7.49
CA PHE A 130 11.35 12.26 -8.70
C PHE A 130 12.44 13.34 -8.75
N LEU A 131 12.79 13.95 -7.61
CA LEU A 131 13.93 14.88 -7.53
C LEU A 131 15.25 14.19 -7.92
N VAL A 132 15.53 13.01 -7.37
CA VAL A 132 16.75 12.26 -7.65
C VAL A 132 16.82 11.80 -9.11
N LEU A 133 15.68 11.52 -9.73
CA LEU A 133 15.57 11.16 -11.15
C LEU A 133 15.70 12.36 -12.11
N GLY A 134 15.95 13.57 -11.60
CA GLY A 134 16.26 14.75 -12.42
C GLY A 134 15.03 15.52 -12.89
N SER A 135 13.89 15.39 -12.18
CA SER A 135 12.68 16.12 -12.52
C SER A 135 12.75 17.60 -12.08
N ASP A 136 12.23 18.50 -12.93
CA ASP A 136 12.07 19.92 -12.62
C ASP A 136 10.83 20.12 -11.72
N ILE A 137 11.05 20.06 -10.42
CA ILE A 137 10.00 20.09 -9.42
C ILE A 137 9.82 21.50 -8.86
N TYR A 138 8.71 22.15 -9.25
CA TYR A 138 8.29 23.43 -8.67
C TYR A 138 7.61 23.21 -7.31
N LEU A 139 8.06 23.93 -6.27
CA LEU A 139 7.57 23.77 -4.89
C LEU A 139 6.04 23.89 -4.78
N LEU A 140 5.43 24.88 -5.44
CA LEU A 140 4.00 25.11 -5.37
C LEU A 140 3.20 23.96 -6.00
N LEU A 141 3.61 23.51 -7.19
CA LEU A 141 3.00 22.38 -7.88
C LEU A 141 3.17 21.06 -7.10
N SER A 142 4.32 20.90 -6.45
CA SER A 142 4.62 19.75 -5.58
C SER A 142 3.72 19.71 -4.36
N LEU A 143 3.38 20.87 -3.80
CA LEU A 143 2.45 20.95 -2.69
C LEU A 143 1.05 20.46 -3.10
N TYR A 144 0.56 20.88 -4.27
CA TYR A 144 -0.72 20.40 -4.79
C TYR A 144 -0.70 18.90 -5.10
N TRP A 145 0.40 18.41 -5.71
CA TRP A 145 0.62 16.99 -5.92
C TRP A 145 0.61 16.21 -4.61
N PHE A 146 1.33 16.69 -3.59
CA PHE A 146 1.42 16.09 -2.27
C PHE A 146 0.06 16.02 -1.58
N ILE A 147 -0.72 17.11 -1.64
CA ILE A 147 -2.07 17.17 -1.08
C ILE A 147 -2.97 16.12 -1.74
N GLY A 148 -3.00 16.08 -3.08
CA GLY A 148 -3.78 15.09 -3.82
C GLY A 148 -3.38 13.65 -3.48
N SER A 149 -2.08 13.41 -3.44
CA SER A 149 -1.48 12.13 -3.06
C SER A 149 -1.96 11.66 -1.68
N VAL A 150 -1.74 12.45 -0.63
CA VAL A 150 -2.08 12.04 0.73
C VAL A 150 -3.59 11.86 0.91
N LEU A 151 -4.40 12.80 0.39
CA LEU A 151 -5.85 12.74 0.52
C LEU A 151 -6.44 11.51 -0.19
N SER A 152 -6.02 11.26 -1.43
CA SER A 152 -6.51 10.13 -2.21
C SER A 152 -6.07 8.80 -1.60
N ALA A 153 -4.81 8.69 -1.16
CA ALA A 153 -4.31 7.47 -0.52
C ALA A 153 -5.08 7.13 0.75
N LEU A 154 -5.34 8.11 1.63
CA LEU A 154 -6.15 7.91 2.84
C LEU A 154 -7.57 7.48 2.51
N PHE A 155 -8.20 8.17 1.56
CA PHE A 155 -9.58 7.91 1.16
C PHE A 155 -9.73 6.52 0.52
N LEU A 156 -8.93 6.23 -0.50
CA LEU A 156 -9.00 4.96 -1.23
C LEU A 156 -8.58 3.77 -0.38
N PHE A 157 -7.58 3.92 0.50
CA PHE A 157 -7.22 2.84 1.43
C PHE A 157 -8.37 2.50 2.39
N GLU A 158 -9.02 3.52 2.97
CA GLU A 158 -10.10 3.30 3.93
C GLU A 158 -11.34 2.70 3.25
N VAL A 159 -11.78 3.29 2.14
CA VAL A 159 -12.94 2.81 1.37
C VAL A 159 -12.71 1.35 0.92
N ASN A 160 -11.55 1.05 0.34
CA ASN A 160 -11.29 -0.32 -0.12
C ASN A 160 -11.11 -1.32 1.03
N THR A 161 -10.62 -0.89 2.19
CA THR A 161 -10.60 -1.76 3.38
C THR A 161 -12.02 -2.08 3.84
N ILE A 162 -12.96 -1.13 3.79
CA ILE A 162 -14.36 -1.36 4.14
C ILE A 162 -15.02 -2.30 3.12
N LEU A 163 -14.83 -2.04 1.82
CA LEU A 163 -15.35 -2.89 0.75
C LEU A 163 -14.82 -4.32 0.84
N ARG A 164 -13.52 -4.48 1.13
CA ARG A 164 -12.90 -5.79 1.34
C ARG A 164 -13.59 -6.57 2.45
N LYS A 165 -13.87 -5.95 3.60
CA LYS A 165 -14.59 -6.63 4.71
C LYS A 165 -15.95 -7.15 4.27
N GLY A 166 -16.69 -6.35 3.49
CA GLY A 166 -17.98 -6.74 2.93
C GLY A 166 -17.89 -7.88 1.90
N LEU A 167 -16.80 -7.94 1.12
CA LEU A 167 -16.60 -8.97 0.09
C LEU A 167 -16.11 -10.31 0.66
N PHE A 168 -15.25 -10.29 1.68
CA PHE A 168 -14.56 -11.50 2.16
C PHE A 168 -15.12 -12.08 3.47
N ASN A 169 -16.17 -11.51 4.07
CA ASN A 169 -16.72 -11.96 5.37
C ASN A 169 -15.64 -12.15 6.47
N THR A 170 -14.58 -11.34 6.41
CA THR A 170 -13.47 -11.23 7.38
C THR A 170 -13.47 -9.85 8.00
#